data_AF-A0A7S1VP67-F1
#
_entry.id   AF-A0A7S1VP67-F1
#
_cell.length_a   1.000
_cell.length_b   1.000
_cell.length_c   1.000
_cell.angle_alpha   90.00
_cell.angle_beta   90.00
_cell.angle_gamma   90.00
#
_symmetry.space_group_name_H-M   'P 1'
#
loop_
_entity.id
_entity.type
_entity.pdbx_description
1 polymer ?
#
loop_
_entity_poly.entity_id
_entity_poly.type
_entity_poly.pdbx_seq_one_letter_code
_entity_poly.pdbx_strand_id
1 'polypeptide(L)'
;LPTVPTPPSSPPQALPEKELLVNGAIEPSFDISNLTDSQQEAYDWLINDDGESFVIDDETQLLERFVLAVLYFETGGTNWNDQGGFLVADEHHCTWQSNEFKPLSCEDDRVADIEISERGLNGNVPSELQ
;
A
#
# COMPACT_ATOMS: atom_id res chain seq x y z
N LEU A 1 25.09 -6.24 -48.60
CA LEU A 1 25.01 -5.71 -47.22
C LEU A 1 24.03 -6.56 -46.45
N PRO A 2 24.34 -7.06 -45.23
CA PRO A 2 23.35 -7.68 -44.39
C PRO A 2 22.44 -6.58 -43.80
N THR A 3 21.13 -6.78 -43.91
CA THR A 3 20.11 -5.90 -43.32
C THR A 3 20.12 -6.07 -41.80
N VAL A 4 20.38 -4.99 -41.07
CA VAL A 4 20.21 -4.93 -39.62
C VAL A 4 18.72 -5.11 -39.31
N PRO A 5 18.30 -6.11 -38.52
CA PRO A 5 16.93 -6.20 -38.08
C PRO A 5 16.68 -5.04 -37.10
N THR A 6 15.72 -4.17 -37.45
CA THR A 6 15.21 -3.16 -36.52
C THR A 6 14.59 -3.86 -35.31
N PRO A 7 14.87 -3.40 -34.08
CA PRO A 7 14.19 -3.92 -32.90
C PRO A 7 12.68 -3.66 -33.02
N PRO A 8 11.83 -4.57 -32.53
CA PRO A 8 10.40 -4.35 -32.51
C PRO A 8 10.11 -3.09 -31.68
N SER A 9 9.47 -2.11 -32.28
CA SER A 9 8.86 -1.00 -31.55
C SER A 9 7.72 -1.59 -30.75
N SER A 10 7.93 -1.79 -29.44
CA SER A 10 6.85 -2.17 -28.52
C SER A 10 5.69 -1.17 -28.65
N PRO A 11 4.43 -1.63 -28.62
CA PRO A 11 3.28 -0.75 -28.45
C PRO A 11 3.45 0.12 -27.20
N PRO A 12 2.75 1.26 -27.07
CA PRO A 12 2.64 1.94 -25.77
C PRO A 12 2.22 0.88 -24.76
N GLN A 13 3.09 0.59 -23.79
CA GLN A 13 2.82 -0.45 -22.81
C GLN A 13 1.56 -0.02 -22.07
N ALA A 14 0.48 -0.79 -22.19
CA ALA A 14 -0.66 -0.60 -21.31
C ALA A 14 -0.13 -0.74 -19.88
N LEU A 15 -0.55 0.17 -18.99
CA LEU A 15 -0.23 0.06 -17.56
C LEU A 15 -0.63 -1.36 -17.10
N PRO A 16 0.21 -2.05 -16.31
CA PRO A 16 -0.17 -3.31 -15.67
C PRO A 16 -1.55 -3.16 -14.99
N GLU A 17 -2.40 -4.19 -15.08
CA GLU A 17 -3.79 -4.13 -14.58
C GLU A 17 -3.86 -3.68 -13.11
N LYS A 18 -2.89 -4.09 -12.30
CA LYS A 18 -2.74 -3.70 -10.89
C LYS A 18 -2.49 -2.20 -10.72
N GLU A 19 -1.63 -1.61 -11.54
CA GLU A 19 -1.35 -0.16 -11.50
C GLU A 19 -2.59 0.65 -11.88
N LEU A 20 -3.42 0.17 -12.81
CA LEU A 20 -4.68 0.82 -13.15
C LEU A 20 -5.67 0.82 -11.98
N LEU A 21 -5.79 -0.30 -11.26
CA LEU A 21 -6.66 -0.41 -10.08
C LEU A 21 -6.16 0.47 -8.93
N VAL A 22 -4.86 0.46 -8.65
CA VAL A 22 -4.26 1.33 -7.62
C VAL A 22 -4.47 2.80 -7.97
N ASN A 23 -4.21 3.21 -9.20
CA ASN A 23 -4.44 4.61 -9.61
C ASN A 23 -5.93 5.00 -9.49
N GLY A 24 -6.84 4.11 -9.88
CA GLY A 24 -8.28 4.32 -9.73
C GLY A 24 -8.71 4.56 -8.28
N ALA A 25 -8.11 3.82 -7.33
CA ALA A 25 -8.40 3.95 -5.91
C ALA A 25 -7.75 5.17 -5.24
N ILE A 26 -6.54 5.55 -5.66
CA ILE A 26 -5.72 6.56 -4.97
C ILE A 26 -5.93 7.98 -5.51
N GLU A 27 -5.99 8.16 -6.84
CA GLU A 27 -6.17 9.48 -7.49
C GLU A 27 -7.35 10.32 -6.96
N PRO A 28 -8.52 9.75 -6.59
CA PRO A 28 -9.62 10.54 -6.05
C PRO A 28 -9.30 11.28 -4.75
N SER A 29 -8.32 10.78 -3.99
CA SER A 29 -7.96 11.31 -2.66
C SER A 29 -6.54 11.89 -2.62
N PHE A 30 -5.65 11.49 -3.52
CA PHE A 30 -4.24 11.85 -3.54
C PHE A 30 -3.76 12.20 -4.95
N ASP A 31 -2.94 13.24 -5.06
CA ASP A 31 -2.27 13.57 -6.33
C ASP A 31 -1.04 12.67 -6.50
N ILE A 32 -1.15 11.61 -7.30
CA ILE A 32 -0.06 10.63 -7.52
C ILE A 32 1.16 11.29 -8.17
N SER A 33 1.00 12.44 -8.82
CA SER A 33 2.14 13.20 -9.37
C SER A 33 2.93 13.99 -8.32
N ASN A 34 2.42 14.08 -7.10
CA ASN A 34 2.99 14.87 -6.01
C ASN A 34 2.83 14.17 -4.65
N LEU A 35 3.23 12.89 -4.59
CA LEU A 35 3.29 12.14 -3.34
C LEU A 35 4.49 12.57 -2.48
N THR A 36 4.32 12.54 -1.16
CA THR A 36 5.44 12.61 -0.21
C THR A 36 6.29 11.34 -0.28
N ASP A 37 7.48 11.33 0.34
CA ASP A 37 8.35 10.15 0.34
C ASP A 37 7.63 8.91 0.92
N SER A 38 6.94 9.03 2.05
CA SER A 38 6.18 7.91 2.65
C SER A 38 4.93 7.51 1.87
N GLN A 39 4.27 8.46 1.21
CA GLN A 39 3.19 8.15 0.25
C GLN A 39 3.71 7.41 -0.97
N GLN A 40 4.87 7.80 -1.50
CA GLN A 40 5.49 7.11 -2.62
C GLN A 40 5.90 5.69 -2.24
N GLU A 41 6.49 5.49 -1.05
CA GLU A 41 6.82 4.15 -0.54
C GLU A 41 5.57 3.27 -0.39
N ALA A 42 4.46 3.81 0.11
CA ALA A 42 3.18 3.11 0.21
C ALA A 42 2.59 2.74 -1.15
N TYR A 43 2.64 3.66 -2.12
CA TYR A 43 2.20 3.44 -3.49
C TYR A 43 3.04 2.35 -4.18
N ASP A 44 4.36 2.43 -4.04
CA ASP A 44 5.30 1.46 -4.62
C ASP A 44 5.10 0.07 -4.00
N TRP A 45 4.89 -0.02 -2.67
CA TRP A 45 4.58 -1.28 -2.00
C TRP A 45 3.27 -1.89 -2.52
N LEU A 46 2.21 -1.09 -2.66
CA LEU A 46 0.93 -1.57 -3.19
C LEU A 46 1.08 -2.19 -4.58
N ILE A 47 1.85 -1.57 -5.48
CA ILE A 47 2.03 -2.07 -6.84
C ILE A 47 2.95 -3.28 -6.87
N ASN A 48 4.10 -3.22 -6.19
CA ASN A 48 5.19 -4.16 -6.41
C ASN A 48 5.21 -5.33 -5.41
N ASP A 49 4.78 -5.09 -4.17
CA ASP A 49 5.02 -6.01 -3.05
C ASP A 49 3.74 -6.58 -2.45
N ASP A 50 2.59 -5.91 -2.61
CA ASP A 50 1.30 -6.32 -2.04
C ASP A 50 0.62 -7.50 -2.76
N GLY A 51 1.42 -8.48 -3.18
CA GLY A 51 0.93 -9.74 -3.74
C GLY A 51 0.20 -9.61 -5.08
N GLU A 52 -0.17 -10.77 -5.65
CA GLU A 52 -1.01 -10.88 -6.86
C GLU A 52 -2.13 -11.92 -6.67
N SER A 53 -2.07 -12.71 -5.59
CA SER A 53 -2.97 -13.84 -5.34
C SER A 53 -4.28 -13.38 -4.68
N PHE A 54 -4.26 -12.25 -3.98
CA PHE A 54 -5.44 -11.65 -3.39
C PHE A 54 -6.08 -10.67 -4.37
N VAL A 55 -7.27 -11.03 -4.85
CA VAL A 55 -8.05 -10.17 -5.75
C VAL A 55 -8.65 -9.05 -4.91
N ILE A 56 -8.02 -7.88 -4.95
CA ILE A 56 -8.61 -6.65 -4.45
C ILE A 56 -9.38 -6.00 -5.61
N ASP A 57 -10.69 -6.15 -5.63
CA ASP A 57 -11.59 -5.48 -6.57
C ASP A 57 -12.34 -4.29 -5.94
N ASP A 58 -11.96 -3.94 -4.71
CA ASP A 58 -12.53 -2.84 -3.95
C ASP A 58 -11.53 -1.69 -3.79
N GLU A 59 -11.81 -0.58 -4.48
CA GLU A 59 -11.04 0.66 -4.41
C GLU A 59 -10.89 1.18 -2.97
N THR A 60 -11.90 0.97 -2.13
CA THR A 60 -11.85 1.41 -0.73
C THR A 60 -10.84 0.59 0.05
N GLN A 61 -10.75 -0.72 -0.22
CA GLN A 61 -9.75 -1.58 0.42
C GLN A 61 -8.33 -1.20 -0.02
N LEU A 62 -8.11 -0.84 -1.29
CA LEU A 62 -6.82 -0.32 -1.77
C LEU A 62 -6.45 0.99 -1.07
N LEU A 63 -7.42 1.90 -0.92
CA LEU A 63 -7.23 3.17 -0.22
C LEU A 63 -6.90 2.96 1.26
N GLU A 64 -7.60 2.07 1.96
CA GLU A 64 -7.31 1.72 3.36
C GLU A 64 -5.90 1.15 3.50
N ARG A 65 -5.49 0.23 2.62
CA ARG A 65 -4.14 -0.33 2.61
C ARG A 65 -3.08 0.73 2.32
N PHE A 66 -3.35 1.63 1.38
CA PHE A 66 -2.45 2.76 1.10
C PHE A 66 -2.24 3.60 2.35
N VAL A 67 -3.31 4.07 2.99
CA VAL A 67 -3.22 4.91 4.20
C VAL A 67 -2.52 4.17 5.35
N LEU A 68 -2.78 2.88 5.53
CA LEU A 68 -2.08 2.06 6.53
C LEU A 68 -0.59 1.90 6.21
N ALA A 69 -0.22 1.77 4.94
CA ALA A 69 1.17 1.72 4.51
C ALA A 69 1.86 3.09 4.69
N VAL A 70 1.19 4.20 4.39
CA VAL A 70 1.70 5.55 4.68
C VAL A 70 1.98 5.70 6.16
N LEU A 71 1.02 5.31 7.02
CA LEU A 71 1.21 5.31 8.46
C LEU A 71 2.43 4.49 8.89
N TYR A 72 2.59 3.29 8.33
CA TYR A 72 3.74 2.44 8.60
C TYR A 72 5.06 3.13 8.21
N PHE A 73 5.18 3.68 6.99
CA PHE A 73 6.42 4.30 6.54
C PHE A 73 6.71 5.64 7.24
N GLU A 74 5.71 6.50 7.41
CA GLU A 74 5.84 7.84 8.02
C GLU A 74 6.25 7.75 9.51
N THR A 75 5.89 6.66 10.19
CA THR A 75 6.19 6.47 11.62
C THR A 75 7.28 5.44 11.90
N GLY A 76 8.06 5.10 10.85
CA GLY A 76 9.24 4.25 10.99
C GLY A 76 8.93 2.79 11.32
N GLY A 77 7.89 2.23 10.71
CA GLY A 77 7.33 0.89 10.92
C GLY A 77 8.35 -0.24 10.98
N THR A 78 9.39 -0.16 10.16
CA THR A 78 10.50 -1.12 10.13
C THR A 78 11.24 -1.21 11.46
N ASN A 79 11.20 -0.15 12.28
CA ASN A 79 11.84 -0.05 13.58
C ASN A 79 10.87 -0.26 14.76
N TRP A 80 9.59 -0.55 14.50
CA TRP A 80 8.66 -0.88 15.57
C TRP A 80 9.08 -2.18 16.26
N ASN A 81 8.89 -2.26 17.58
CA ASN A 81 9.24 -3.45 18.37
C ASN A 81 8.45 -4.71 17.94
N ASP A 82 7.25 -4.50 17.41
CA ASP A 82 6.40 -5.50 16.78
C ASP A 82 5.62 -4.78 15.66
N GLN A 83 5.74 -5.29 14.44
CA GLN A 83 5.12 -4.70 13.26
C GLN A 83 3.63 -5.08 13.15
N GLY A 84 3.09 -5.95 14.00
CA GLY A 84 1.66 -6.29 14.03
C GLY A 84 1.13 -6.93 12.75
N GLY A 85 2.01 -7.49 11.90
CA GLY A 85 1.63 -8.03 10.60
C GLY A 85 1.26 -6.99 9.56
N PHE A 86 1.62 -5.71 9.75
CA PHE A 86 1.49 -4.70 8.70
C PHE A 86 2.25 -5.12 7.44
N LEU A 87 1.71 -4.72 6.29
CA LEU A 87 2.28 -4.97 4.97
C LEU A 87 2.41 -6.46 4.58
N VAL A 88 1.68 -7.35 5.25
CA VAL A 88 1.55 -8.74 4.79
C VAL A 88 0.75 -8.76 3.49
N ALA A 89 1.43 -9.16 2.43
CA ALA A 89 0.90 -9.34 1.08
C ALA A 89 -0.09 -10.51 1.01
N ASP A 90 -0.90 -10.53 -0.05
CA ASP A 90 -1.85 -11.61 -0.36
C ASP A 90 -2.91 -11.90 0.71
N GLU A 91 -3.09 -10.99 1.69
CA GLU A 91 -4.09 -11.10 2.74
C GLU A 91 -4.89 -9.80 2.90
N HIS A 92 -6.13 -9.89 3.37
CA HIS A 92 -6.94 -8.72 3.71
C HIS A 92 -6.32 -7.98 4.91
N HIS A 93 -6.26 -6.65 4.87
CA HIS A 93 -5.63 -5.88 5.95
C HIS A 93 -6.24 -6.15 7.35
N CYS A 94 -7.54 -6.44 7.45
CA CYS A 94 -8.21 -6.84 8.69
C CYS A 94 -7.72 -8.16 9.33
N THR A 95 -6.95 -8.98 8.58
CA THR A 95 -6.29 -10.18 9.12
C THR A 95 -4.86 -9.91 9.58
N TRP A 96 -4.32 -8.72 9.33
CA TRP A 96 -2.99 -8.34 9.80
C TRP A 96 -2.93 -8.43 11.33
N GLN A 97 -2.05 -9.31 11.79
CA GLN A 97 -1.74 -9.53 13.18
C GLN A 97 -0.40 -10.25 13.29
N SER A 98 0.29 -10.04 14.41
CA SER A 98 1.35 -10.93 14.89
C SER A 98 0.77 -11.95 15.87
N ASN A 99 1.59 -12.86 16.37
CA ASN A 99 1.17 -13.79 17.42
C ASN A 99 0.78 -13.07 18.73
N GLU A 100 1.29 -11.85 18.94
CA GLU A 100 1.19 -11.12 20.19
C GLU A 100 0.27 -9.88 20.06
N PHE A 101 -0.12 -9.51 18.85
CA PHE A 101 -0.74 -8.21 18.61
C PHE A 101 -1.62 -8.17 17.35
N LYS A 102 -2.82 -7.60 17.49
CA LYS A 102 -3.71 -7.29 16.38
C LYS A 102 -3.91 -5.76 16.31
N PRO A 103 -3.30 -5.07 15.34
CA PRO A 103 -3.36 -3.60 15.27
C PRO A 103 -4.69 -3.06 14.77
N LEU A 104 -5.43 -3.82 13.97
CA LEU A 104 -6.62 -3.33 13.27
C LEU A 104 -7.88 -3.99 13.83
N SER A 105 -8.84 -3.17 14.26
CA SER A 105 -10.21 -3.61 14.49
C SER A 105 -11.05 -3.22 13.29
N CYS A 106 -11.74 -4.19 12.69
CA CYS A 106 -12.56 -3.95 11.52
C CYS A 106 -14.05 -4.22 11.78
N GLU A 107 -14.89 -3.39 11.17
CA GLU A 107 -16.35 -3.54 11.10
C GLU A 107 -16.76 -3.61 9.63
N ASP A 108 -17.52 -4.63 9.22
CA ASP A 108 -17.94 -4.85 7.84
C ASP A 108 -16.79 -4.75 6.81
N ASP A 109 -15.64 -5.38 7.13
CA ASP A 109 -14.41 -5.38 6.34
C ASP A 109 -13.73 -4.01 6.15
N ARG A 110 -14.11 -3.02 6.98
CA ARG A 110 -13.51 -1.68 7.04
C ARG A 110 -12.75 -1.46 8.33
N VAL A 111 -11.66 -0.70 8.26
CA VAL A 111 -10.92 -0.30 9.45
C VAL A 111 -11.77 0.63 10.30
N ALA A 112 -12.11 0.20 11.51
CA ALA A 112 -12.84 1.00 12.49
C ALA A 112 -11.90 1.64 13.51
N ASP A 113 -10.88 0.88 13.95
CA ASP A 113 -9.88 1.36 14.91
C ASP A 113 -8.48 0.85 14.57
N ILE A 114 -7.49 1.68 14.88
CA ILE A 114 -6.07 1.37 14.74
C ILE A 114 -5.42 1.49 16.12
N GLU A 115 -4.86 0.40 16.63
CA GLU A 115 -4.06 0.37 17.85
C GLU A 115 -2.58 0.22 17.49
N ILE A 116 -1.73 1.11 18.03
CA ILE A 116 -0.27 1.12 17.78
C ILE A 116 0.52 1.63 19.00
N SER A 117 -0.15 1.74 20.15
CA SER A 117 0.39 2.38 21.35
C SER A 117 1.68 1.73 21.87
N GLU A 118 2.63 2.58 22.25
CA GLU A 118 3.87 2.21 22.97
C GLU A 118 4.84 1.27 22.20
N ARG A 119 4.80 1.27 20.85
CA ARG A 119 5.65 0.40 20.01
C ARG A 119 6.87 1.07 19.38
N GLY A 120 7.23 2.27 19.83
CA GLY A 120 8.40 2.99 19.31
C GLY A 120 8.09 3.86 18.08
N LEU A 121 6.83 4.28 17.93
CA LEU A 121 6.41 5.24 16.90
C LEU A 121 7.37 6.42 16.85
N ASN A 122 7.93 6.68 15.68
CA ASN A 122 8.85 7.77 15.45
C ASN A 122 8.50 8.47 14.13
N GLY A 123 8.08 9.73 14.20
CA GLY A 123 7.61 10.47 13.03
C GLY A 123 6.35 11.26 13.37
N ASN A 124 5.58 11.60 12.34
CA ASN A 124 4.32 12.32 12.48
C ASN A 124 3.14 11.37 12.20
N VAL A 125 1.98 11.68 12.78
CA VAL A 125 0.74 11.03 12.34
C VAL A 125 0.42 11.57 10.94
N PRO A 126 0.26 10.72 9.92
CA PRO A 126 -0.10 11.16 8.56
C PRO A 126 -1.35 12.03 8.58
N SER A 127 -1.37 13.09 7.77
CA SER A 127 -2.52 14.00 7.62
C SER A 127 -3.80 13.31 7.14
N GLU A 128 -3.65 12.15 6.51
CA GLU A 128 -4.67 11.24 6.01
C GLU A 128 -5.55 10.66 7.12
N LEU A 129 -5.03 10.66 8.36
CA LEU A 129 -5.67 10.12 9.55
C LEU A 129 -6.15 11.23 10.50
N GLN A 130 -6.15 12.50 10.07
CA GLN A 130 -6.54 13.69 10.85
C GLN A 130 -7.86 14.29 10.36
#